data_AF-A0A1I8PDD4-F1
#
_entry.id   AF-A0A1I8PDD4-F1
#
_cell.length_a   1.000
_cell.length_b   1.000
_cell.length_c   1.000
_cell.angle_alpha   90.00
_cell.angle_beta   90.00
_cell.angle_gamma   90.00
#
_symmetry.space_group_name_H-M   'P 1'
#
loop_
_entity.id
_entity.type
_entity.pdbx_description
1 polymer ?
#
loop_
_entity_poly.entity_id
_entity_poly.type
_entity_poly.pdbx_seq_one_letter_code
_entity_poly.pdbx_strand_id
1 'polypeptide(L)'
;MAKFNINLAYSALLCVAVAVNLAQALNDGYDLAVINGYLNAYEKQVLTMNCMERSCDPLALQKIVEIENEVEKDLKARSTLFETHEIESVKVLRAIEATVGKMLLAVPECHDLSYSCPSKSGAIQTEPNFLSEYSTITYDIIKYGRSCVNLNNVQEAIKILGDAVEYVEQENPNEPGNYFQRAMPARRFIANEYSKLCKGNPWVRHPIY
;
A
#
# COMPACT_ATOMS: atom_id res chain seq x y z
N MET A 1 30.66 39.78 -33.51
CA MET A 1 30.76 38.37 -33.07
C MET A 1 30.83 38.35 -31.55
N ALA A 2 29.77 37.91 -30.87
CA ALA A 2 29.76 37.78 -29.42
C ALA A 2 30.65 36.60 -29.01
N LYS A 3 31.68 36.87 -28.20
CA LYS A 3 32.52 35.80 -27.62
C LYS A 3 31.68 35.04 -26.60
N PHE A 4 31.23 33.84 -26.96
CA PHE A 4 30.53 32.94 -26.05
C PHE A 4 31.48 32.57 -24.92
N ASN A 5 31.21 33.08 -23.72
CA ASN A 5 32.06 32.86 -22.55
C ASN A 5 31.75 31.46 -21.99
N ILE A 6 32.54 30.48 -22.42
CA ILE A 6 32.38 29.05 -22.07
C ILE A 6 32.27 28.84 -20.55
N ASN A 7 32.98 29.63 -19.74
CA ASN A 7 32.93 29.54 -18.27
C ASN A 7 31.55 29.89 -17.69
N LEU A 8 30.77 30.74 -18.37
CA LEU A 8 29.41 31.11 -17.97
C LEU A 8 28.41 30.01 -18.31
N ALA A 9 28.61 29.33 -19.44
CA ALA A 9 27.82 28.15 -19.83
C ALA A 9 28.07 26.96 -18.89
N TYR A 10 29.32 26.70 -18.49
CA TYR A 10 29.65 25.64 -17.53
C TYR A 10 29.10 25.93 -16.12
N SER A 11 29.18 27.18 -15.65
CA SER A 11 28.63 27.55 -14.35
C SER A 11 27.10 27.44 -14.30
N ALA A 12 26.42 27.80 -15.40
CA ALA A 12 24.98 27.62 -15.52
C ALA A 12 24.58 26.13 -15.57
N LEU A 13 25.33 25.30 -16.31
CA LEU A 13 25.12 23.85 -16.34
C LEU A 13 25.31 23.19 -14.97
N LEU A 14 26.32 23.62 -14.22
CA LEU A 14 26.55 23.15 -12.85
C LEU A 14 25.43 23.58 -11.90
N CYS A 15 24.94 24.82 -12.00
CA CYS A 15 23.81 25.27 -11.18
C CYS A 15 22.52 24.52 -11.51
N VAL A 16 22.24 24.24 -12.79
CA VAL A 16 21.08 23.46 -13.21
C VAL A 16 21.21 22.01 -12.75
N ALA A 17 22.39 21.38 -12.90
CA ALA A 17 22.61 20.01 -12.43
C ALA A 17 22.45 19.89 -10.90
N VAL A 18 23.00 20.84 -10.13
CA VAL A 18 22.85 20.86 -8.67
C VAL A 18 21.40 21.11 -8.26
N ALA A 19 20.70 22.03 -8.92
CA ALA A 19 19.29 22.32 -8.63
C ALA A 19 18.37 21.15 -8.98
N VAL A 20 18.59 20.46 -10.10
CA VAL A 20 17.85 19.25 -10.50
C VAL A 20 18.10 18.12 -9.52
N ASN A 21 19.35 17.88 -9.13
CA ASN A 21 19.68 16.86 -8.13
C ASN A 21 19.05 17.18 -6.77
N LEU A 22 19.00 18.45 -6.36
CA LEU A 22 18.38 18.86 -5.11
C LEU A 22 16.86 18.71 -5.13
N ALA A 23 16.21 19.09 -6.25
CA ALA A 23 14.78 18.92 -6.44
C ALA A 23 14.38 17.44 -6.51
N GLN A 24 15.19 16.61 -7.18
CA GLN A 24 14.97 15.17 -7.27
C GLN A 24 15.17 14.48 -5.93
N ALA A 25 16.21 14.84 -5.17
CA ALA A 25 16.42 14.32 -3.81
C ALA A 25 15.29 14.69 -2.83
N LEU A 26 14.71 15.89 -2.98
CA LEU A 26 13.52 16.29 -2.21
C LEU A 26 12.28 15.46 -2.60
N ASN A 27 12.10 15.20 -3.90
CA ASN A 27 10.99 14.39 -4.39
C ASN A 27 11.10 12.93 -3.92
N ASP A 28 12.30 12.33 -4.03
CA ASP A 28 12.55 10.95 -3.60
C ASP A 28 12.34 10.78 -2.09
N GLY A 29 12.68 11.80 -1.29
CA GLY A 29 12.40 11.82 0.14
C GLY A 29 10.91 11.85 0.47
N TYR A 30 10.13 12.63 -0.29
CA TYR A 30 8.67 12.68 -0.17
C TYR A 30 8.03 11.36 -0.60
N ASP A 31 8.43 10.82 -1.75
CA ASP A 31 7.93 9.53 -2.27
C ASP A 31 8.20 8.40 -1.28
N LEU A 32 9.36 8.41 -0.62
CA LEU A 32 9.69 7.40 0.38
C LEU A 32 8.80 7.53 1.62
N ALA A 33 8.42 8.76 1.99
CA ALA A 33 7.45 8.99 3.05
C ALA A 33 6.05 8.49 2.67
N VAL A 34 5.63 8.66 1.41
CA VAL A 34 4.36 8.11 0.89
C VAL A 34 4.36 6.59 0.95
N ILE A 35 5.41 5.93 0.44
CA ILE A 35 5.57 4.47 0.53
C ILE A 35 5.50 4.01 2.00
N ASN A 36 6.27 4.64 2.89
CA ASN A 36 6.26 4.26 4.31
C ASN A 36 4.89 4.45 4.96
N GLY A 37 4.18 5.54 4.65
CA GLY A 37 2.81 5.78 5.10
C GLY A 37 1.88 4.65 4.66
N TYR A 38 1.95 4.27 3.38
CA TYR A 38 1.19 3.18 2.79
C TYR A 38 1.46 1.83 3.47
N LEU A 39 2.74 1.46 3.66
CA LEU A 39 3.10 0.20 4.31
C LEU A 39 2.64 0.15 5.78
N ASN A 40 2.71 1.28 6.49
CA ASN A 40 2.23 1.39 7.87
C ASN A 40 0.70 1.28 7.94
N ALA A 41 -0.03 1.83 6.97
CA ALA A 41 -1.48 1.71 6.90
C ALA A 41 -1.90 0.25 6.66
N TYR A 42 -1.20 -0.46 5.77
CA TYR A 42 -1.43 -1.90 5.57
C TYR A 42 -1.13 -2.75 6.80
N GLU A 43 -0.04 -2.48 7.50
CA GLU A 43 0.27 -3.17 8.74
C GLU A 43 -0.87 -2.98 9.76
N LYS A 44 -1.35 -1.74 9.93
CA LYS A 44 -2.49 -1.45 10.81
C LYS A 44 -3.77 -2.14 10.36
N GLN A 45 -4.07 -2.16 9.06
CA GLN A 45 -5.24 -2.82 8.50
C GLN A 45 -5.24 -4.32 8.85
N VAL A 46 -4.15 -5.02 8.55
CA VAL A 46 -4.04 -6.47 8.80
C VAL A 46 -4.07 -6.78 10.30
N LEU A 47 -3.41 -5.97 11.13
CA LEU A 47 -3.47 -6.14 12.59
C LEU A 47 -4.88 -5.94 13.14
N THR A 48 -5.62 -4.95 12.62
CA THR A 48 -7.00 -4.67 13.04
C THR A 48 -7.95 -5.80 12.59
N MET A 49 -7.81 -6.29 11.35
CA MET A 49 -8.58 -7.44 10.87
C MET A 49 -8.33 -8.68 11.73
N ASN A 50 -7.07 -8.99 12.03
CA ASN A 50 -6.71 -10.13 12.89
C ASN A 50 -7.28 -9.99 14.30
N CYS A 51 -7.34 -8.77 14.84
CA CYS A 51 -7.99 -8.53 16.12
C CYS A 51 -9.49 -8.78 16.05
N MET A 52 -10.17 -8.22 15.05
CA MET A 52 -11.61 -8.40 14.86
C MET A 52 -11.97 -9.88 14.68
N GLU A 53 -11.18 -10.64 13.91
CA GLU A 53 -11.36 -12.09 13.73
C GLU A 53 -11.26 -12.86 15.07
N ARG A 54 -10.39 -12.41 15.97
CA ARG A 54 -10.19 -13.00 17.31
C ARG A 54 -11.17 -12.48 18.36
N SER A 55 -11.96 -11.47 18.01
CA SER A 55 -12.95 -10.87 18.90
C SER A 55 -14.14 -11.80 19.14
N CYS A 56 -14.99 -11.44 20.09
CA CYS A 56 -16.18 -12.23 20.44
C CYS A 56 -17.41 -11.85 19.63
N ASP A 57 -17.22 -11.05 18.59
CA ASP A 57 -18.27 -10.68 17.68
C ASP A 57 -18.49 -11.80 16.63
N PRO A 58 -19.63 -12.50 16.67
CA PRO A 58 -19.92 -13.56 15.70
C PRO A 58 -20.09 -13.03 14.26
N LEU A 59 -20.20 -11.71 14.07
CA LEU A 59 -20.33 -11.07 12.77
C LEU A 59 -19.06 -10.34 12.33
N ALA A 60 -17.93 -10.49 13.05
CA ALA A 60 -16.69 -9.77 12.79
C ALA A 60 -16.25 -9.87 11.31
N LEU A 61 -16.22 -11.08 10.75
CA LEU A 61 -15.86 -11.31 9.35
C LEU A 61 -16.81 -10.62 8.36
N GLN A 62 -18.12 -10.64 8.63
CA GLN A 62 -19.10 -10.00 7.76
C GLN A 62 -18.92 -8.48 7.78
N LYS A 63 -18.70 -7.90 8.97
CA LYS A 63 -18.41 -6.46 9.12
C LYS A 63 -17.13 -6.06 8.40
N ILE A 64 -16.06 -6.87 8.51
CA ILE A 64 -14.81 -6.64 7.77
C ILE A 64 -15.09 -6.55 6.26
N VAL A 65 -15.83 -7.53 5.71
CA VAL A 65 -16.18 -7.57 4.28
C VAL A 65 -17.07 -6.38 3.87
N GLU A 66 -18.06 -6.03 4.68
CA GLU A 66 -18.95 -4.90 4.42
C GLU A 66 -18.19 -3.56 4.39
N ILE A 67 -17.32 -3.32 5.38
CA ILE A 67 -16.51 -2.10 5.47
C ILE A 67 -15.62 -1.95 4.23
N GLU A 68 -14.93 -3.01 3.82
CA GLU A 68 -14.03 -2.97 2.67
C GLU A 68 -14.78 -2.75 1.35
N ASN A 69 -15.92 -3.41 1.16
CA ASN A 69 -16.77 -3.18 -0.01
C ASN A 69 -17.29 -1.72 -0.06
N GLU A 70 -17.63 -1.14 1.09
CA GLU A 70 -18.06 0.26 1.17
C GLU A 70 -16.92 1.21 0.81
N VAL A 71 -15.71 0.98 1.33
CA VAL A 71 -14.54 1.80 1.03
C VAL A 71 -14.13 1.68 -0.44
N GLU A 72 -14.21 0.50 -1.05
CA GLU A 72 -14.01 0.32 -2.49
C GLU A 72 -15.01 1.15 -3.31
N LYS A 73 -16.29 1.14 -2.92
CA LYS A 73 -17.33 1.93 -3.58
C LYS A 73 -17.05 3.42 -3.47
N ASP A 74 -16.63 3.90 -2.29
CA ASP A 74 -16.25 5.29 -2.06
C ASP A 74 -15.02 5.70 -2.88
N LEU A 75 -14.03 4.80 -3.02
CA LEU A 75 -12.86 4.99 -3.87
C LEU A 75 -13.23 5.15 -5.34
N LYS A 76 -14.04 4.22 -5.87
CA LYS A 76 -14.49 4.21 -7.27
C LYS A 76 -15.38 5.41 -7.59
N ALA A 77 -16.21 5.86 -6.65
CA ALA A 77 -17.07 7.04 -6.83
C ALA A 77 -16.30 8.36 -6.96
N ARG A 78 -15.02 8.40 -6.56
CA ARG A 78 -14.18 9.61 -6.61
C ARG A 78 -13.36 9.74 -7.92
N SER A 79 -13.49 8.80 -8.86
CA SER A 79 -12.66 8.73 -10.07
C SER A 79 -13.31 9.47 -11.25
N THR A 80 -12.87 10.70 -11.56
CA THR A 80 -13.27 11.41 -12.81
C THR A 80 -12.17 12.24 -13.49
N LEU A 81 -10.91 12.20 -13.04
CA LEU A 81 -9.82 13.00 -13.61
C LEU A 81 -8.54 12.16 -13.80
N PHE A 82 -7.72 12.52 -14.78
CA PHE A 82 -6.35 11.99 -14.92
C PHE A 82 -5.53 12.43 -13.70
N GLU A 83 -5.11 11.49 -12.86
CA GLU A 83 -4.29 11.72 -11.67
C GLU A 83 -2.84 11.28 -11.92
N THR A 84 -1.89 11.76 -11.12
CA THR A 84 -0.52 11.22 -11.13
C THR A 84 -0.44 10.01 -10.20
N HIS A 85 0.52 9.11 -10.42
CA HIS A 85 0.68 7.92 -9.56
C HIS A 85 0.95 8.26 -8.08
N GLU A 86 1.55 9.42 -7.78
CA GLU A 86 1.66 9.88 -6.40
C GLU A 86 0.28 10.17 -5.78
N ILE A 87 -0.62 10.81 -6.52
CA ILE A 87 -1.98 11.15 -6.08
C ILE A 87 -2.80 9.87 -5.89
N GLU A 88 -2.72 8.94 -6.83
CA GLU A 88 -3.37 7.63 -6.75
C GLU A 88 -2.91 6.86 -5.49
N SER A 89 -1.61 6.87 -5.21
CA SER A 89 -1.03 6.24 -4.02
C SER A 89 -1.54 6.87 -2.72
N VAL A 90 -1.65 8.21 -2.66
CA VAL A 90 -2.19 8.93 -1.50
C VAL A 90 -3.68 8.67 -1.32
N LYS A 91 -4.45 8.55 -2.41
CA LYS A 91 -5.88 8.23 -2.38
C LYS A 91 -6.10 6.86 -1.74
N VAL A 92 -5.31 5.87 -2.14
CA VAL A 92 -5.39 4.52 -1.55
C VAL A 92 -4.91 4.49 -0.12
N LEU A 93 -3.85 5.23 0.23
CA LEU A 93 -3.45 5.40 1.63
C LEU A 93 -4.63 5.89 2.50
N ARG A 94 -5.32 6.95 2.07
CA ARG A 94 -6.48 7.49 2.80
C ARG A 94 -7.63 6.49 2.88
N ALA A 95 -7.84 5.68 1.84
CA ALA A 95 -8.86 4.65 1.86
C ALA A 95 -8.54 3.55 2.88
N ILE A 96 -7.29 3.08 2.93
CA ILE A 96 -6.84 2.10 3.94
C ILE A 96 -7.00 2.67 5.36
N GLU A 97 -6.61 3.93 5.57
CA GLU A 97 -6.79 4.60 6.87
C GLU A 97 -8.28 4.72 7.24
N ALA A 98 -9.15 4.99 6.28
CA ALA A 98 -10.59 5.01 6.50
C ALA A 98 -11.15 3.62 6.85
N THR A 99 -10.69 2.56 6.17
CA THR A 99 -11.02 1.17 6.53
C THR A 99 -10.61 0.89 7.98
N VAL A 100 -9.37 1.18 8.35
CA VAL A 100 -8.87 0.98 9.73
C VAL A 100 -9.76 1.72 10.73
N GLY A 101 -10.09 2.99 10.47
CA GLY A 101 -10.98 3.77 11.32
C GLY A 101 -12.37 3.14 11.49
N LYS A 102 -12.98 2.69 10.38
CA LYS A 102 -14.29 2.01 10.41
C LYS A 102 -14.23 0.68 11.17
N MET A 103 -13.18 -0.12 10.97
CA MET A 103 -12.97 -1.39 11.68
C MET A 103 -12.81 -1.18 13.18
N LEU A 104 -12.02 -0.19 13.60
CA LEU A 104 -11.87 0.19 15.01
C LEU A 104 -13.18 0.70 15.61
N LEU A 105 -14.02 1.41 14.85
CA LEU A 105 -15.36 1.80 15.35
C LEU A 105 -16.31 0.60 15.47
N ALA A 106 -16.17 -0.41 14.62
CA ALA A 106 -16.99 -1.62 14.65
C ALA A 106 -16.66 -2.54 15.84
N VAL A 107 -15.38 -2.58 16.24
CA VAL A 107 -14.88 -3.27 17.44
C VAL A 107 -13.83 -2.39 18.14
N PRO A 108 -14.24 -1.46 19.01
CA PRO A 108 -13.33 -0.51 19.68
C PRO A 108 -12.28 -1.18 20.56
N GLU A 109 -12.50 -2.40 21.03
CA GLU A 109 -11.48 -3.12 21.81
C GLU A 109 -10.24 -3.49 20.99
N CYS A 110 -10.28 -3.36 19.66
CA CYS A 110 -9.13 -3.64 18.79
C CYS A 110 -7.98 -2.64 18.84
N HIS A 111 -7.97 -1.77 19.85
CA HIS A 111 -6.77 -1.05 20.28
C HIS A 111 -5.74 -1.95 20.99
N ASP A 112 -6.14 -3.13 21.51
CA ASP A 112 -5.26 -4.12 22.13
C ASP A 112 -5.29 -5.47 21.40
N LEU A 113 -4.19 -5.84 20.74
CA LEU A 113 -4.05 -7.06 19.94
C LEU A 113 -4.06 -8.36 20.77
N SER A 114 -4.04 -8.27 22.10
CA SER A 114 -4.14 -9.43 22.99
C SER A 114 -5.57 -9.90 23.23
N TYR A 115 -6.57 -9.13 22.77
CA TYR A 115 -7.98 -9.45 22.97
C TYR A 115 -8.35 -10.75 22.25
N SER A 116 -8.75 -11.74 23.03
CA SER A 116 -9.21 -13.04 22.56
C SER A 116 -10.32 -13.53 23.47
N CYS A 117 -11.32 -14.20 22.90
CA CYS A 117 -12.46 -14.64 23.69
C CYS A 117 -12.07 -15.65 24.78
N PRO A 118 -12.50 -15.44 26.03
CA PRO A 118 -12.36 -16.44 27.08
C PRO A 118 -13.22 -17.66 26.71
N SER A 119 -12.54 -18.69 26.17
CA SER A 119 -13.09 -19.92 25.58
C SER A 119 -13.80 -19.73 24.23
N LYS A 120 -13.39 -20.53 23.23
CA LYS A 120 -14.08 -20.64 21.95
C LYS A 120 -15.51 -21.10 22.21
N SER A 121 -16.50 -20.20 22.13
CA SER A 121 -17.90 -20.58 22.12
C SER A 121 -18.23 -21.29 20.82
N GLY A 122 -17.84 -22.57 20.69
CA GLY A 122 -18.35 -23.58 19.75
C GLY A 122 -18.24 -23.34 18.23
N ALA A 123 -18.10 -22.10 17.76
CA ALA A 123 -18.01 -21.75 16.37
C ALA A 123 -16.55 -21.41 16.06
N ILE A 124 -15.78 -22.44 15.69
CA ILE A 124 -14.60 -22.21 14.87
C ILE A 124 -15.16 -21.69 13.54
N GLN A 125 -15.29 -20.37 13.39
CA GLN A 125 -15.40 -19.79 12.06
C GLN A 125 -14.05 -20.04 11.44
N THR A 126 -13.96 -21.08 10.60
CA THR A 126 -12.79 -21.29 9.77
C THR A 126 -12.59 -20.01 8.97
N GLU A 127 -11.45 -19.34 9.17
CA GLU A 127 -11.09 -18.15 8.39
C GLU A 127 -11.28 -18.49 6.91
N PRO A 128 -12.07 -17.73 6.14
CA PRO A 128 -12.19 -17.98 4.73
C PRO A 128 -10.83 -17.88 4.07
N ASN A 129 -10.49 -18.84 3.19
CA ASN A 129 -9.20 -18.86 2.51
C ASN A 129 -8.83 -17.52 1.85
N PHE A 130 -9.81 -16.75 1.39
CA PHE A 130 -9.57 -15.44 0.78
C PHE A 130 -8.98 -14.41 1.76
N LEU A 131 -9.36 -14.43 3.04
CA LEU A 131 -8.88 -13.44 4.02
C LEU A 131 -7.44 -13.77 4.43
N SER A 132 -7.16 -15.07 4.61
CA SER A 132 -5.82 -15.55 4.94
C SER A 132 -4.84 -15.29 3.81
N GLU A 133 -5.26 -15.54 2.56
CA GLU A 133 -4.47 -15.27 1.37
C GLU A 133 -4.22 -13.76 1.19
N TYR A 134 -5.26 -12.94 1.39
CA TYR A 134 -5.14 -11.50 1.34
C TYR A 134 -4.17 -10.95 2.39
N SER A 135 -4.28 -11.43 3.63
CA SER A 135 -3.38 -11.04 4.72
C SER A 135 -1.94 -11.45 4.42
N THR A 136 -1.74 -12.67 3.90
CA THR A 136 -0.41 -13.18 3.52
C THR A 136 0.26 -12.30 2.46
N ILE A 137 -0.45 -12.00 1.37
CA ILE A 137 0.09 -11.15 0.30
C ILE A 137 0.32 -9.72 0.80
N THR A 138 -0.53 -9.22 1.69
CA THR A 138 -0.33 -7.90 2.31
C THR A 138 0.92 -7.86 3.18
N TYR A 139 1.19 -8.93 3.94
CA TYR A 139 2.46 -9.07 4.66
C TYR A 139 3.67 -9.14 3.71
N ASP A 140 3.55 -9.78 2.55
CA ASP A 140 4.61 -9.77 1.54
C ASP A 140 4.86 -8.37 0.98
N ILE A 141 3.82 -7.59 0.70
CA ILE A 141 3.96 -6.17 0.32
C ILE A 141 4.72 -5.39 1.39
N ILE A 142 4.33 -5.56 2.67
CA ILE A 142 4.99 -4.89 3.81
C ILE A 142 6.46 -5.30 3.90
N LYS A 143 6.72 -6.61 3.85
CA LYS A 143 8.05 -7.18 3.94
C LYS A 143 8.96 -6.66 2.83
N TYR A 144 8.57 -6.85 1.57
CA TYR A 144 9.38 -6.43 0.43
C TYR A 144 9.47 -4.91 0.32
N GLY A 145 8.38 -4.19 0.58
CA GLY A 145 8.36 -2.73 0.62
C GLY A 145 9.41 -2.18 1.60
N ARG A 146 9.41 -2.69 2.84
CA ARG A 146 10.36 -2.26 3.89
C ARG A 146 11.80 -2.67 3.61
N SER A 147 12.03 -3.85 3.03
CA SER A 147 13.40 -4.34 2.81
C SER A 147 14.04 -3.87 1.50
N CYS A 148 13.23 -3.52 0.50
CA CYS A 148 13.71 -3.38 -0.88
C CYS A 148 13.50 -1.99 -1.48
N VAL A 149 12.52 -1.23 -1.01
CA VAL A 149 12.33 0.16 -1.45
C VAL A 149 13.27 1.09 -0.70
N ASN A 150 13.98 1.93 -1.44
CA ASN A 150 14.94 2.92 -0.94
C ASN A 150 15.00 4.11 -1.91
N LEU A 151 15.76 5.15 -1.55
CA LEU A 151 15.84 6.38 -2.35
C LEU A 151 16.24 6.16 -3.82
N ASN A 152 16.97 5.08 -4.15
CA ASN A 152 17.40 4.83 -5.53
C ASN A 152 16.30 4.24 -6.42
N ASN A 153 15.23 3.68 -5.85
CA ASN A 153 14.18 2.97 -6.59
C ASN A 153 12.76 3.38 -6.15
N VAL A 154 12.64 4.44 -5.35
CA VAL A 154 11.35 4.85 -4.78
C VAL A 154 10.35 5.36 -5.82
N GLN A 155 10.83 6.04 -6.87
CA GLN A 155 9.97 6.47 -7.97
C GLN A 155 9.35 5.28 -8.72
N GLU A 156 10.12 4.20 -8.90
CA GLU A 156 9.61 2.96 -9.48
C GLU A 156 8.59 2.28 -8.54
N ALA A 157 8.85 2.30 -7.23
CA ALA A 157 7.92 1.78 -6.23
C ALA A 157 6.58 2.53 -6.19
N ILE A 158 6.60 3.86 -6.34
CA ILE A 158 5.39 4.69 -6.47
C ILE A 158 4.64 4.37 -7.75
N LYS A 159 5.35 4.23 -8.87
CA LYS A 159 4.73 3.83 -10.14
C LYS A 159 4.03 2.48 -10.03
N ILE A 160 4.69 1.47 -9.43
CA ILE A 160 4.09 0.15 -9.18
C ILE A 160 2.79 0.26 -8.38
N LEU A 161 2.73 1.15 -7.37
CA LEU A 161 1.49 1.39 -6.65
C LEU A 161 0.43 2.01 -7.56
N GLY A 162 0.77 3.08 -8.28
CA GLY A 162 -0.15 3.74 -9.21
C GLY A 162 -0.74 2.78 -10.24
N ASP A 163 0.10 1.99 -10.92
CA ASP A 163 -0.33 0.95 -11.88
C ASP A 163 -1.31 -0.06 -11.23
N ALA A 164 -1.07 -0.43 -9.97
CA ALA A 164 -1.95 -1.34 -9.23
C ALA A 164 -3.29 -0.68 -8.83
N VAL A 165 -3.29 0.62 -8.54
CA VAL A 165 -4.52 1.40 -8.26
C VAL A 165 -5.35 1.53 -9.53
N GLU A 166 -4.70 1.89 -10.65
CA GLU A 166 -5.33 1.99 -11.95
C GLU A 166 -6.02 0.66 -12.32
N TYR A 167 -5.35 -0.47 -12.08
CA TYR A 167 -5.94 -1.80 -12.26
C TYR A 167 -7.25 -1.97 -11.46
N VAL A 168 -7.28 -1.65 -10.17
CA VAL A 168 -8.47 -1.82 -9.31
C VAL A 168 -9.59 -0.85 -9.68
N GLU A 169 -9.25 0.36 -10.11
CA GLU A 169 -10.25 1.36 -10.53
C GLU A 169 -10.85 1.06 -11.89
N GLN A 170 -10.06 0.51 -12.82
CA GLN A 170 -10.51 0.12 -14.17
C GLN A 170 -11.13 -1.28 -14.21
N GLU A 171 -10.93 -2.11 -13.18
CA GLU A 171 -11.56 -3.41 -13.06
C GLU A 171 -13.10 -3.28 -13.03
N ASN A 172 -13.76 -4.12 -13.81
CA ASN A 172 -15.18 -3.99 -14.12
C ASN A 172 -16.01 -4.05 -12.82
N PRO A 173 -16.87 -3.05 -12.51
CA PRO A 173 -17.68 -3.04 -11.28
C PRO A 173 -18.65 -4.23 -11.16
N ASN A 174 -18.81 -5.02 -12.23
CA ASN A 174 -19.62 -6.23 -12.27
C ASN A 174 -18.83 -7.51 -11.97
N GLU A 175 -17.55 -7.43 -11.63
CA GLU A 175 -16.76 -8.61 -11.31
C GLU A 175 -17.25 -9.25 -9.99
N PRO A 176 -17.67 -10.52 -10.03
CA PRO A 176 -18.29 -11.18 -8.88
C PRO A 176 -17.28 -11.37 -7.75
N GLY A 177 -17.72 -11.17 -6.50
CA GLY A 177 -16.92 -11.40 -5.31
C GLY A 177 -17.03 -10.26 -4.29
N ASN A 178 -16.25 -10.34 -3.22
CA ASN A 178 -16.02 -9.23 -2.30
C ASN A 178 -14.73 -8.46 -2.65
N TYR A 179 -14.49 -7.32 -2.01
CA TYR A 179 -13.29 -6.51 -2.23
C TYR A 179 -12.00 -7.30 -2.10
N PHE A 180 -11.87 -8.20 -1.11
CA PHE A 180 -10.66 -9.00 -0.94
C PHE A 180 -10.34 -9.82 -2.18
N GLN A 181 -11.35 -10.41 -2.82
CA GLN A 181 -11.18 -11.20 -4.03
C GLN A 181 -10.81 -10.33 -5.24
N ARG A 182 -11.44 -9.16 -5.41
CA ARG A 182 -11.14 -8.23 -6.51
C ARG A 182 -9.78 -7.56 -6.38
N ALA A 183 -9.38 -7.17 -5.17
CA ALA A 183 -8.09 -6.49 -4.96
C ALA A 183 -6.88 -7.44 -5.01
N MET A 184 -7.11 -8.76 -5.04
CA MET A 184 -6.04 -9.76 -4.98
C MET A 184 -5.02 -9.67 -6.13
N PRO A 185 -5.42 -9.57 -7.41
CA PRO A 185 -4.47 -9.48 -8.52
C PRO A 185 -3.55 -8.27 -8.40
N ALA A 186 -4.09 -7.09 -8.07
CA ALA A 186 -3.32 -5.86 -7.87
C ALA A 186 -2.32 -6.00 -6.71
N ARG A 187 -2.75 -6.58 -5.59
CA ARG A 187 -1.86 -6.82 -4.44
C ARG A 187 -0.74 -7.81 -4.76
N ARG A 188 -1.05 -8.90 -5.49
CA ARG A 188 -0.02 -9.85 -5.96
C ARG A 188 0.98 -9.16 -6.88
N PHE A 189 0.51 -8.28 -7.76
CA PHE A 189 1.39 -7.48 -8.61
C PHE A 189 2.36 -6.63 -7.77
N ILE A 190 1.87 -5.84 -6.81
CA ILE A 190 2.73 -5.03 -5.94
C ILE A 190 3.76 -5.90 -5.21
N ALA A 191 3.33 -6.98 -4.57
CA ALA A 191 4.22 -7.88 -3.83
C ALA A 191 5.34 -8.42 -4.73
N ASN A 192 4.99 -8.87 -5.93
CA ASN A 192 5.93 -9.41 -6.89
C ASN A 192 6.91 -8.36 -7.40
N GLU A 193 6.44 -7.16 -7.77
CA GLU A 193 7.32 -6.11 -8.27
C GLU A 193 8.24 -5.57 -7.16
N TYR A 194 7.73 -5.37 -5.94
CA TYR A 194 8.57 -4.98 -4.80
C TYR A 194 9.66 -6.02 -4.49
N SER A 195 9.35 -7.31 -4.63
CA SER A 195 10.35 -8.37 -4.48
C SER A 195 11.47 -8.29 -5.53
N LYS A 196 11.17 -7.78 -6.74
CA LYS A 196 12.18 -7.58 -7.79
C LYS A 196 13.10 -6.41 -7.50
N LEU A 197 12.60 -5.36 -6.85
CA LEU A 197 13.41 -4.21 -6.41
C LEU A 197 14.52 -4.62 -5.45
N CYS A 198 14.37 -5.75 -4.73
CA CYS A 198 15.41 -6.30 -3.87
C CYS A 198 16.70 -6.67 -4.62
N LYS A 199 16.58 -7.05 -5.90
CA LYS A 199 17.72 -7.52 -6.72
C LYS A 199 18.70 -6.40 -7.08
N GLY A 200 18.29 -5.14 -6.93
CA GLY A 200 19.14 -3.96 -7.06
C GLY A 200 19.74 -3.48 -5.72
N ASN A 201 19.42 -4.13 -4.60
CA ASN A 201 19.81 -3.68 -3.27
C ASN A 201 20.98 -4.55 -2.73
N PRO A 202 22.24 -4.05 -2.74
CA PRO A 202 23.40 -4.82 -2.27
C PRO A 202 23.36 -5.17 -0.77
N TRP A 203 22.39 -4.64 -0.04
CA TRP A 203 22.23 -4.82 1.40
C TRP A 203 21.22 -5.91 1.80
N VAL A 204 20.45 -6.45 0.84
CA VAL A 204 19.51 -7.55 1.10
C VAL A 204 20.23 -8.87 0.85
N ARG A 205 20.76 -9.48 1.93
CA ARG A 205 21.17 -10.89 1.87
C ARG A 205 19.92 -11.73 1.66
N HIS A 206 19.78 -12.31 0.49
CA HIS A 206 18.82 -13.38 0.27
C HIS A 206 19.07 -14.50 1.30
N PRO A 207 18.07 -14.95 2.06
CA PRO A 207 18.20 -16.25 2.71
C PRO A 207 18.32 -17.29 1.60
N ILE A 208 19.46 -17.97 1.59
CA ILE A 208 19.68 -19.16 0.76
C ILE A 208 18.68 -20.20 1.27
N TYR A 209 17.64 -20.47 0.49
CA TYR A 209 16.82 -21.67 0.63
C TYR A 209 17.49 -22.80 -0.14
#